data_AF-A0A8J7XFA7-F1
#
_entry.id   AF-A0A8J7XFA7-F1
#
_cell.length_a   1.000
_cell.length_b   1.000
_cell.length_c   1.000
_cell.angle_alpha   90.00
_cell.angle_beta   90.00
_cell.angle_gamma   90.00
#
_symmetry.space_group_name_H-M   'P 1'
#
loop_
_entity.id
_entity.type
_entity.pdbx_description
1 polymer ?
#
loop_
_entity_poly.entity_id
_entity_poly.type
_entity_poly.pdbx_seq_one_letter_code
_entity_poly.pdbx_strand_id
1 'polypeptide(L)'
;MQWKEPAGLLQLQMLLLQHGHWVIEGLYVKRDTSFMDLSPDVSQLTEYCKNVYARAESVIHQWGHIWRTTQGAVWFVKISGGSQREQLLAYVAGILHDIVRPITEETCHAQASADKALLILEDYSEFTLPEEEEIYQAIKDHRNPTSWKTPVHQSVYLSDKVLEHMGAYLDFRGAVWAGELSHTDLEGLEPVDAVITYYQKASSKFLTGIFPHFVRKVVEYQIGWNRKYLSALKNGESWACQIAETFFNYGRQKHDFENTLLSFCPQEGEQQTWAHEMKTYVAGQKFSMFQTLIDDKKK
;
A
#
# COMPACT_ATOMS: atom_id res chain seq x y z
N MET A 1 -38.42 48.30 -7.68
CA MET A 1 -38.75 46.91 -7.32
C MET A 1 -37.45 46.23 -6.93
N GLN A 2 -37.07 46.36 -5.65
CA GLN A 2 -35.81 45.85 -5.11
C GLN A 2 -36.06 44.47 -4.52
N TRP A 3 -35.35 43.46 -5.03
CA TRP A 3 -35.34 42.13 -4.45
C TRP A 3 -34.52 42.16 -3.17
N LYS A 4 -35.17 41.91 -2.04
CA LYS A 4 -34.52 41.62 -0.75
C LYS A 4 -34.23 40.13 -0.71
N GLU A 5 -32.96 39.75 -0.54
CA GLU A 5 -32.58 38.37 -0.24
C GLU A 5 -33.09 37.97 1.16
N PRO A 6 -33.51 36.71 1.38
CA PRO A 6 -33.90 36.27 2.71
C PRO A 6 -32.67 36.03 3.58
N ALA A 7 -32.58 36.78 4.67
CA ALA A 7 -31.69 36.52 5.80
C ALA A 7 -32.05 35.18 6.45
N GLY A 8 -31.46 34.09 5.96
CA GLY A 8 -31.74 32.75 6.47
C GLY A 8 -30.72 31.67 6.12
N LEU A 9 -29.58 32.03 5.50
CA LEU A 9 -28.54 31.07 5.08
C LEU A 9 -27.22 31.21 5.86
N LEU A 10 -27.10 32.20 6.74
CA LEU A 10 -25.90 32.44 7.54
C LEU A 10 -25.95 31.85 8.96
N GLN A 11 -27.04 31.16 9.32
CA GLN A 11 -27.21 30.56 10.64
C GLN A 11 -27.13 29.02 10.65
N LEU A 12 -26.77 28.41 9.51
CA LEU A 12 -26.42 26.99 9.40
C LEU A 12 -24.90 26.72 9.41
N GLN A 13 -24.07 27.76 9.41
CA GLN A 13 -22.59 27.63 9.42
C GLN A 13 -21.96 27.73 10.82
N MET A 14 -22.76 27.94 11.88
CA MET A 14 -22.24 28.14 13.25
C MET A 14 -22.73 27.10 14.28
N LEU A 15 -23.33 26.00 13.83
CA LEU A 15 -23.84 24.93 14.71
C LEU A 15 -23.20 23.56 14.43
N LEU A 16 -21.95 23.56 13.97
CA LEU A 16 -21.12 22.37 13.75
C LEU A 16 -19.85 22.37 14.63
N LEU A 17 -19.91 22.95 15.82
CA LEU A 17 -18.75 23.06 16.74
C LEU A 17 -18.96 22.44 18.13
N GLN A 18 -19.91 21.50 18.30
CA GLN A 18 -20.09 20.87 19.62
C GLN A 18 -20.14 19.36 19.69
N HIS A 19 -20.30 18.60 18.60
CA HIS A 19 -20.13 17.15 18.64
C HIS A 19 -19.26 16.68 17.48
N GLY A 20 -18.29 15.81 17.80
CA GLY A 20 -17.11 15.54 17.00
C GLY A 20 -17.39 14.95 15.63
N HIS A 21 -17.49 15.83 14.63
CA HIS A 21 -17.43 15.47 13.23
C HIS A 21 -16.18 16.11 12.63
N TRP A 22 -15.30 15.25 12.13
CA TRP A 22 -14.22 15.67 11.25
C TRP A 22 -14.87 16.31 10.02
N VAL A 23 -14.82 17.64 9.92
CA VAL A 23 -15.08 18.34 8.67
C VAL A 23 -13.87 18.06 7.79
N ILE A 24 -14.04 17.06 6.95
CA ILE A 24 -13.07 16.66 5.95
C ILE A 24 -13.39 17.44 4.67
N GLU A 25 -13.23 18.75 4.71
CA GLU A 25 -13.23 19.56 3.49
C GLU A 25 -11.86 19.42 2.83
N GLY A 26 -11.79 18.57 1.79
CA GLY A 26 -10.61 18.42 0.94
C GLY A 26 -9.48 17.57 1.50
N LEU A 27 -9.70 16.26 1.70
CA LEU A 27 -8.60 15.29 1.85
C LEU A 27 -7.91 15.02 0.51
N TYR A 28 -7.32 16.05 -0.08
CA TYR A 28 -5.95 15.82 -0.50
C TYR A 28 -5.14 15.95 0.76
N VAL A 29 -4.90 14.83 1.46
CA VAL A 29 -3.72 14.75 2.33
C VAL A 29 -2.59 15.25 1.45
N LYS A 30 -2.05 16.44 1.73
CA LYS A 30 -0.85 16.94 1.06
C LYS A 30 0.19 15.89 1.39
N ARG A 31 0.35 14.91 0.48
CA ARG A 31 1.29 13.81 0.64
C ARG A 31 2.62 14.52 0.68
N ASP A 32 3.23 14.51 1.85
CA ASP A 32 4.44 15.26 2.09
C ASP A 32 5.53 14.64 1.24
N THR A 33 5.78 15.23 0.07
CA THR A 33 6.92 14.87 -0.79
C THR A 33 8.18 15.61 -0.34
N SER A 34 8.15 16.40 0.74
CA SER A 34 9.30 17.17 1.22
C SER A 34 10.46 16.29 1.72
N PHE A 35 10.28 14.96 1.80
CA PHE A 35 11.36 14.07 2.19
C PHE A 35 12.46 13.94 1.13
N MET A 36 12.21 14.30 -0.14
CA MET A 36 13.24 14.40 -1.19
C MET A 36 12.96 15.54 -2.16
N ASP A 37 13.97 16.40 -2.34
CA ASP A 37 14.01 17.36 -3.45
C ASP A 37 14.29 16.58 -4.74
N LEU A 38 13.22 16.17 -5.42
CA LEU A 38 13.31 15.43 -6.69
C LEU A 38 13.82 16.35 -7.79
N SER A 39 14.72 15.84 -8.62
CA SER A 39 15.11 16.51 -9.85
C SER A 39 13.90 16.66 -10.80
N PRO A 40 13.99 17.54 -11.82
CA PRO A 40 12.98 17.61 -12.87
C PRO A 40 12.76 16.26 -13.57
N ASP A 41 13.83 15.51 -13.83
CA ASP A 41 13.82 14.20 -14.50
C ASP A 41 13.02 13.18 -13.67
N VAL A 42 13.33 13.05 -12.38
CA VAL A 42 12.63 12.12 -11.47
C VAL A 42 11.17 12.55 -11.26
N SER A 43 10.90 13.86 -11.23
CA SER A 43 9.54 14.38 -11.16
C SER A 43 8.72 14.01 -12.40
N GLN A 44 9.32 14.13 -13.59
CA GLN A 44 8.69 13.72 -14.84
C GLN A 44 8.43 12.20 -14.87
N LEU A 45 9.41 11.39 -14.45
CA LEU A 45 9.26 9.95 -14.33
C LEU A 45 8.11 9.57 -13.38
N THR A 46 8.00 10.28 -12.26
CA THR A 46 6.92 10.09 -11.28
C THR A 46 5.55 10.36 -11.90
N GLU A 47 5.40 11.46 -12.65
CA GLU A 47 4.15 11.79 -13.35
C GLU A 47 3.83 10.78 -14.46
N TYR A 48 4.85 10.31 -15.20
CA TYR A 48 4.69 9.23 -16.16
C TYR A 48 4.11 7.98 -15.49
N CYS A 49 4.73 7.51 -14.39
CA CYS A 49 4.28 6.35 -13.64
C CYS A 49 2.85 6.52 -13.13
N LYS A 50 2.50 7.66 -12.53
CA LYS A 50 1.12 7.98 -12.10
C LYS A 50 0.11 7.76 -13.23
N ASN A 51 0.41 8.25 -14.43
CA ASN A 51 -0.44 8.12 -15.60
C ASN A 51 -0.55 6.68 -16.13
N VAL A 52 0.47 5.85 -15.91
CA VAL A 52 0.42 4.42 -16.22
C VAL A 52 -0.48 3.71 -15.21
N TYR A 53 -0.26 3.90 -13.91
CA TYR A 53 -1.03 3.21 -12.87
C TYR A 53 -2.48 3.69 -12.72
N ALA A 54 -2.80 4.90 -13.18
CA ALA A 54 -4.20 5.34 -13.30
C ALA A 54 -5.04 4.45 -14.24
N ARG A 55 -4.37 3.67 -15.10
CA ARG A 55 -4.97 2.73 -16.06
C ARG A 55 -4.71 1.27 -15.68
N ALA A 56 -4.21 1.00 -14.48
CA ALA A 56 -4.01 -0.36 -14.01
C ALA A 56 -5.32 -1.16 -14.02
N GLU A 57 -5.26 -2.42 -14.46
CA GLU A 57 -6.44 -3.27 -14.61
C GLU A 57 -7.07 -3.67 -13.27
N SER A 58 -6.24 -3.69 -12.22
CA SER A 58 -6.58 -4.00 -10.84
C SER A 58 -6.53 -2.73 -9.98
N VAL A 59 -7.59 -2.49 -9.21
CA VAL A 59 -7.74 -1.28 -8.39
C VAL A 59 -6.75 -1.27 -7.21
N ILE A 60 -6.34 -2.44 -6.72
CA ILE A 60 -5.36 -2.54 -5.63
C ILE A 60 -3.90 -2.33 -6.10
N HIS A 61 -3.66 -2.24 -7.40
CA HIS A 61 -2.35 -1.96 -8.00
C HIS A 61 -2.29 -0.57 -8.64
N GLN A 62 -3.27 0.29 -8.35
CA GLN A 62 -3.22 1.70 -8.73
C GLN A 62 -2.17 2.47 -7.90
N TRP A 63 -2.01 3.76 -8.22
CA TRP A 63 -0.96 4.63 -7.66
C TRP A 63 -0.86 4.62 -6.12
N GLY A 64 -1.96 4.40 -5.40
CA GLY A 64 -1.96 4.28 -3.94
C GLY A 64 -0.99 3.23 -3.41
N HIS A 65 -1.04 2.01 -3.96
CA HIS A 65 -0.15 0.91 -3.59
C HIS A 65 1.30 1.21 -3.97
N ILE A 66 1.52 1.69 -5.18
CA ILE A 66 2.85 2.03 -5.70
C ILE A 66 3.51 3.08 -4.82
N TRP A 67 2.76 4.13 -4.46
CA TRP A 67 3.24 5.19 -3.62
C TRP A 67 3.62 4.72 -2.21
N ARG A 68 2.78 3.92 -1.55
CA ARG A 68 3.09 3.38 -0.22
C ARG A 68 4.29 2.42 -0.25
N THR A 69 4.38 1.57 -1.27
CA THR A 69 5.55 0.70 -1.49
C THR A 69 6.83 1.50 -1.69
N THR A 70 6.74 2.61 -2.44
CA THR A 70 7.85 3.54 -2.64
C THR A 70 8.28 4.17 -1.32
N GLN A 71 7.34 4.69 -0.53
CA GLN A 71 7.64 5.30 0.77
C GLN A 71 8.29 4.30 1.73
N GLY A 72 7.79 3.07 1.78
CA GLY A 72 8.38 2.03 2.61
C GLY A 72 9.76 1.59 2.13
N ALA A 73 10.00 1.51 0.82
CA ALA A 73 11.32 1.20 0.27
C ALA A 73 12.35 2.26 0.65
N VAL A 74 12.01 3.54 0.47
CA VAL A 74 12.85 4.67 0.91
C VAL A 74 13.12 4.61 2.40
N TRP A 75 12.07 4.36 3.21
CA TRP A 75 12.21 4.23 4.66
C TRP A 75 13.15 3.09 5.05
N PHE A 76 13.04 1.92 4.41
CA PHE A 76 13.94 0.79 4.65
C PHE A 76 15.40 1.13 4.36
N VAL A 77 15.69 1.79 3.22
CA VAL A 77 17.06 2.25 2.93
C VAL A 77 17.57 3.20 4.02
N LYS A 78 16.74 4.18 4.41
CA LYS A 78 17.10 5.16 5.45
C LYS A 78 17.44 4.50 6.78
N ILE A 79 16.58 3.60 7.28
CA ILE A 79 16.82 2.95 8.59
C ILE A 79 17.97 1.95 8.55
N SER A 80 18.33 1.45 7.36
CA SER A 80 19.51 0.63 7.12
C SER A 80 20.80 1.46 6.96
N GLY A 81 20.74 2.78 7.10
CA GLY A 81 21.89 3.68 7.01
C GLY A 81 22.30 4.05 5.59
N GLY A 82 21.44 3.82 4.60
CA GLY A 82 21.69 4.21 3.22
C GLY A 82 21.72 5.73 3.02
N SER A 83 22.52 6.16 2.05
CA SER A 83 22.69 7.53 1.60
C SER A 83 21.41 8.12 0.99
N GLN A 84 21.40 9.44 0.77
CA GLN A 84 20.32 10.10 0.03
C GLN A 84 20.22 9.60 -1.41
N ARG A 85 21.35 9.28 -2.05
CA ARG A 85 21.35 8.73 -3.41
C ARG A 85 20.71 7.34 -3.43
N GLU A 86 21.06 6.45 -2.50
CA GLU A 86 20.40 5.14 -2.38
C GLU A 86 18.91 5.26 -2.07
N GLN A 87 18.50 6.24 -1.27
CA GLN A 87 17.08 6.54 -1.04
C GLN A 87 16.36 6.94 -2.33
N LEU A 88 17.01 7.74 -3.19
CA LEU A 88 16.50 8.08 -4.51
C LEU A 88 16.42 6.86 -5.44
N LEU A 89 17.42 5.98 -5.44
CA LEU A 89 17.37 4.73 -6.23
C LEU A 89 16.22 3.82 -5.77
N ALA A 90 16.01 3.69 -4.45
CA ALA A 90 14.88 2.95 -3.90
C ALA A 90 13.53 3.61 -4.21
N TYR A 91 13.49 4.95 -4.29
CA TYR A 91 12.31 5.67 -4.74
C TYR A 91 11.96 5.30 -6.19
N VAL A 92 12.94 5.37 -7.09
CA VAL A 92 12.78 5.05 -8.51
C VAL A 92 12.38 3.58 -8.69
N ALA A 93 13.05 2.66 -7.99
CA ALA A 93 12.69 1.24 -7.98
C ALA A 93 11.25 1.04 -7.47
N GLY A 94 10.85 1.73 -6.40
CA GLY A 94 9.50 1.66 -5.84
C GLY A 94 8.41 2.09 -6.82
N ILE A 95 8.60 3.20 -7.55
CA ILE A 95 7.58 3.67 -8.51
C ILE A 95 7.53 2.81 -9.78
N LEU A 96 8.59 2.06 -10.10
CA LEU A 96 8.66 1.21 -11.29
C LEU A 96 8.38 -0.28 -11.04
N HIS A 97 8.34 -0.73 -9.77
CA HIS A 97 8.41 -2.18 -9.46
C HIS A 97 7.30 -3.04 -10.07
N ASP A 98 6.17 -2.41 -10.40
CA ASP A 98 4.94 -3.03 -10.88
C ASP A 98 4.48 -2.44 -12.22
N ILE A 99 5.36 -1.74 -12.94
CA ILE A 99 5.01 -0.99 -14.15
C ILE A 99 4.43 -1.90 -15.25
N VAL A 100 4.72 -3.20 -15.20
CA VAL A 100 4.08 -4.25 -16.00
C VAL A 100 3.39 -5.24 -15.08
N ARG A 101 2.05 -5.18 -14.99
CA ARG A 101 1.25 -6.06 -14.13
C ARG A 101 -0.01 -6.59 -14.84
N PRO A 102 0.11 -7.63 -15.68
CA PRO A 102 -1.07 -8.28 -16.27
C PRO A 102 -1.90 -9.01 -15.19
N ILE A 103 -3.23 -9.05 -15.33
CA ILE A 103 -4.09 -9.81 -14.40
C ILE A 103 -3.80 -11.31 -14.44
N THR A 104 -3.53 -11.86 -15.63
CA THR A 104 -3.07 -13.25 -15.79
C THR A 104 -1.55 -13.26 -15.81
N GLU A 105 -0.92 -13.72 -14.72
CA GLU A 105 0.55 -13.86 -14.61
C GLU A 105 1.09 -15.01 -15.48
N GLU A 106 0.90 -14.98 -16.80
CA GLU A 106 1.61 -15.89 -17.73
C GLU A 106 3.11 -15.60 -17.76
N THR A 107 3.47 -14.34 -17.51
CA THR A 107 4.85 -13.86 -17.38
C THR A 107 5.08 -13.34 -15.97
N CYS A 108 6.27 -13.57 -15.42
CA CYS A 108 6.66 -13.03 -14.12
C CYS A 108 6.69 -11.48 -14.18
N HIS A 109 5.73 -10.83 -13.51
CA HIS A 109 5.59 -9.37 -13.54
C HIS A 109 6.83 -8.64 -13.04
N ALA A 110 7.58 -9.21 -12.09
CA ALA A 110 8.80 -8.59 -11.57
C ALA A 110 9.93 -8.54 -12.61
N GLN A 111 10.11 -9.62 -13.39
CA GLN A 111 11.09 -9.63 -14.48
C GLN A 111 10.66 -8.66 -15.59
N ALA A 112 9.40 -8.73 -16.01
CA ALA A 112 8.87 -7.85 -17.04
C ALA A 112 8.92 -6.36 -16.64
N SER A 113 8.65 -6.04 -15.37
CA SER A 113 8.75 -4.68 -14.84
C SER A 113 10.19 -4.21 -14.75
N ALA A 114 11.14 -5.09 -14.39
CA ALA A 114 12.55 -4.75 -14.37
C ALA A 114 13.09 -4.47 -15.78
N ASP A 115 12.75 -5.31 -16.76
CA ASP A 115 13.16 -5.11 -18.16
C ASP A 115 12.54 -3.83 -18.72
N LYS A 116 11.26 -3.55 -18.40
CA LYS A 116 10.60 -2.30 -18.79
C LYS A 116 11.20 -1.08 -18.09
N ALA A 117 11.64 -1.21 -16.84
CA ALA A 117 12.29 -0.14 -16.09
C ALA A 117 13.59 0.30 -16.76
N LEU A 118 14.45 -0.63 -17.20
CA LEU A 118 15.67 -0.27 -17.93
C LEU A 118 15.37 0.55 -19.19
N LEU A 119 14.41 0.10 -20.00
CA LEU A 119 13.99 0.83 -21.21
C LEU A 119 13.45 2.23 -20.91
N ILE A 120 12.80 2.42 -19.75
CA ILE A 120 12.33 3.75 -19.33
C ILE A 120 13.52 4.61 -18.90
N LEU A 121 14.46 4.05 -18.13
CA LEU A 121 15.61 4.78 -17.58
C LEU A 121 16.61 5.26 -18.65
N GLU A 122 16.66 4.60 -19.82
CA GLU A 122 17.45 5.06 -20.98
C GLU A 122 17.11 6.51 -21.42
N ASP A 123 15.88 6.97 -21.15
CA ASP A 123 15.43 8.33 -21.47
C ASP A 123 15.84 9.38 -20.40
N TYR A 124 16.48 8.97 -19.29
CA TYR A 124 16.79 9.83 -18.14
C TYR A 124 18.30 9.87 -17.86
N SER A 125 18.93 11.00 -18.16
CA SER A 125 20.39 11.18 -18.05
C SER A 125 20.94 11.21 -16.62
N GLU A 126 20.07 11.26 -15.62
CA GLU A 126 20.46 11.33 -14.20
C GLU A 126 21.05 10.03 -13.66
N PHE A 127 20.75 8.89 -14.28
CA PHE A 127 21.16 7.58 -13.77
C PHE A 127 22.38 7.07 -14.52
N THR A 128 23.33 6.52 -13.77
CA THR A 128 24.47 5.80 -14.34
C THR A 128 24.11 4.33 -14.55
N LEU A 129 24.78 3.65 -15.49
CA LEU A 129 24.55 2.20 -15.73
C LEU A 129 24.60 1.33 -14.44
N PRO A 130 25.52 1.55 -13.48
CA PRO A 130 25.49 0.81 -12.22
C PRO A 130 24.25 1.06 -11.36
N GLU A 131 23.70 2.27 -11.39
CA GLU A 131 22.49 2.64 -10.64
C GLU A 131 21.23 2.08 -11.29
N GLU A 132 21.18 2.08 -12.63
CA GLU A 132 20.13 1.41 -13.40
C GLU A 132 20.09 -0.09 -13.09
N GLU A 133 21.26 -0.75 -13.03
CA GLU A 133 21.37 -2.15 -12.65
C GLU A 133 20.92 -2.38 -11.18
N GLU A 134 21.22 -1.47 -10.26
CA GLU A 134 20.75 -1.59 -8.88
C GLU A 134 19.22 -1.47 -8.77
N ILE A 135 18.62 -0.52 -9.50
CA ILE A 135 17.16 -0.39 -9.63
C ILE A 135 16.56 -1.66 -10.25
N TYR A 136 17.15 -2.14 -11.35
CA TYR A 136 16.74 -3.36 -12.04
C TYR A 136 16.70 -4.56 -11.09
N GLN A 137 17.77 -4.80 -10.34
CA GLN A 137 17.85 -5.91 -9.40
C GLN A 137 16.82 -5.79 -8.27
N ALA A 138 16.61 -4.58 -7.74
CA ALA A 138 15.60 -4.34 -6.70
C ALA A 138 14.18 -4.67 -7.20
N ILE A 139 13.86 -4.32 -8.45
CA ILE A 139 12.57 -4.64 -9.07
C ILE A 139 12.47 -6.13 -9.39
N LYS A 140 13.47 -6.70 -10.05
CA LYS A 140 13.46 -8.10 -10.50
C LYS A 140 13.25 -9.08 -9.34
N ASP A 141 13.91 -8.84 -8.22
CA ASP A 141 13.91 -9.74 -7.08
C ASP A 141 12.78 -9.47 -6.08
N HIS A 142 11.95 -8.43 -6.25
CA HIS A 142 10.99 -8.01 -5.21
C HIS A 142 9.91 -9.04 -4.85
N ARG A 143 9.74 -10.12 -5.62
CA ARG A 143 8.77 -11.19 -5.32
C ARG A 143 9.27 -12.18 -4.27
N ASN A 144 10.57 -12.46 -4.27
CA ASN A 144 11.14 -13.57 -3.52
C ASN A 144 12.31 -13.08 -2.66
N PRO A 145 12.50 -13.68 -1.47
CA PRO A 145 13.69 -13.40 -0.68
C PRO A 145 14.94 -13.78 -1.48
N THR A 146 15.89 -12.86 -1.60
CA THR A 146 17.20 -13.15 -2.17
C THR A 146 18.30 -12.76 -1.18
N SER A 147 19.54 -13.17 -1.45
CA SER A 147 20.68 -12.79 -0.61
C SER A 147 20.84 -11.27 -0.62
N TRP A 148 20.88 -10.67 0.57
CA TRP A 148 20.98 -9.23 0.74
C TRP A 148 22.31 -8.72 0.15
N LYS A 149 22.26 -7.90 -0.91
CA LYS A 149 23.45 -7.27 -1.51
C LYS A 149 23.65 -5.84 -1.02
N THR A 150 22.63 -5.00 -1.15
CA THR A 150 22.66 -3.57 -0.78
C THR A 150 21.35 -3.17 -0.10
N PRO A 151 21.30 -2.06 0.66
CA PRO A 151 20.05 -1.55 1.20
C PRO A 151 18.94 -1.36 0.15
N VAL A 152 19.28 -0.90 -1.07
CA VAL A 152 18.33 -0.70 -2.17
C VAL A 152 17.78 -2.03 -2.69
N HIS A 153 18.64 -3.04 -2.89
CA HIS A 153 18.26 -4.31 -3.51
C HIS A 153 17.07 -5.00 -2.81
N GLN A 154 16.97 -4.92 -1.48
CA GLN A 154 15.88 -5.57 -0.73
C GLN A 154 14.78 -4.61 -0.29
N SER A 155 14.92 -3.30 -0.51
CA SER A 155 13.98 -2.32 0.05
C SER A 155 12.57 -2.46 -0.52
N VAL A 156 12.45 -2.73 -1.83
CA VAL A 156 11.16 -2.96 -2.50
C VAL A 156 10.52 -4.26 -2.01
N TYR A 157 11.29 -5.35 -1.92
CA TYR A 157 10.81 -6.62 -1.36
C TYR A 157 10.26 -6.43 0.07
N LEU A 158 11.03 -5.78 0.94
CA LEU A 158 10.60 -5.56 2.32
C LEU A 158 9.37 -4.66 2.39
N SER A 159 9.30 -3.61 1.58
CA SER A 159 8.14 -2.73 1.57
C SER A 159 6.88 -3.43 1.07
N ASP A 160 6.94 -4.09 -0.07
CA ASP A 160 5.79 -4.79 -0.64
C ASP A 160 5.34 -5.93 0.30
N LYS A 161 6.27 -6.77 0.77
CA LYS A 161 5.91 -7.96 1.56
C LYS A 161 5.58 -7.67 3.02
N VAL A 162 6.28 -6.74 3.68
CA VAL A 162 6.09 -6.49 5.12
C VAL A 162 5.07 -5.39 5.38
N LEU A 163 5.01 -4.36 4.54
CA LEU A 163 4.18 -3.18 4.79
C LEU A 163 2.86 -3.22 4.00
N GLU A 164 2.87 -3.69 2.74
CA GLU A 164 1.68 -3.74 1.90
C GLU A 164 0.98 -5.10 1.84
N HIS A 165 1.72 -6.17 2.16
CA HIS A 165 1.20 -7.55 2.20
C HIS A 165 1.08 -8.09 3.63
N MET A 166 1.02 -7.24 4.66
CA MET A 166 0.71 -7.65 6.04
C MET A 166 -0.03 -6.53 6.77
N GLY A 167 -0.44 -6.77 8.01
CA GLY A 167 -1.08 -5.76 8.85
C GLY A 167 -2.56 -5.58 8.60
N ALA A 168 -3.21 -4.73 9.40
CA ALA A 168 -4.64 -4.45 9.23
C ALA A 168 -4.99 -3.96 7.82
N TYR A 169 -4.09 -3.23 7.15
CA TYR A 169 -4.28 -2.78 5.77
C TYR A 169 -4.48 -3.95 4.78
N LEU A 170 -3.75 -5.06 4.93
CA LEU A 170 -3.97 -6.26 4.11
C LEU A 170 -5.39 -6.81 4.29
N ASP A 171 -5.98 -6.72 5.48
CA ASP A 171 -7.33 -7.23 5.73
C ASP A 171 -8.40 -6.50 4.90
N PHE A 172 -8.12 -5.26 4.49
CA PHE A 172 -8.92 -4.52 3.53
C PHE A 172 -8.52 -4.82 2.08
N ARG A 173 -7.22 -4.72 1.75
CA ARG A 173 -6.70 -4.94 0.39
C ARG A 173 -6.97 -6.35 -0.13
N GLY A 174 -6.79 -7.35 0.72
CA GLY A 174 -6.99 -8.76 0.41
C GLY A 174 -8.45 -9.09 0.09
N ALA A 175 -9.40 -8.44 0.77
CA ALA A 175 -10.81 -8.59 0.47
C ALA A 175 -11.17 -8.02 -0.91
N VAL A 176 -10.67 -6.82 -1.25
CA VAL A 176 -10.84 -6.23 -2.59
C VAL A 176 -10.24 -7.13 -3.67
N TRP A 177 -9.02 -7.62 -3.46
CA TRP A 177 -8.38 -8.52 -4.41
C TRP A 177 -9.17 -9.82 -4.62
N ALA A 178 -9.68 -10.42 -3.54
CA ALA A 178 -10.56 -11.57 -3.66
C ALA A 178 -11.84 -11.25 -4.47
N GLY A 179 -12.37 -10.04 -4.33
CA GLY A 179 -13.48 -9.53 -5.14
C GLY A 179 -13.15 -9.42 -6.63
N GLU A 180 -11.99 -8.87 -6.98
CA GLU A 180 -11.53 -8.78 -8.36
C GLU A 180 -11.35 -10.17 -9.00
N LEU A 181 -10.91 -11.16 -8.20
CA LEU A 181 -10.76 -12.55 -8.62
C LEU A 181 -12.06 -13.36 -8.63
N SER A 182 -13.19 -12.77 -8.24
CA SER A 182 -14.48 -13.50 -8.15
C SER A 182 -15.09 -13.90 -9.51
N HIS A 183 -14.46 -13.49 -10.61
CA HIS A 183 -14.80 -13.89 -11.98
C HIS A 183 -13.75 -14.82 -12.61
N THR A 184 -12.74 -15.24 -11.83
CA THR A 184 -11.64 -16.10 -12.27
C THR A 184 -11.31 -17.15 -11.20
N ASP A 185 -10.24 -16.95 -10.42
CA ASP A 185 -9.66 -17.93 -9.50
C ASP A 185 -10.56 -18.27 -8.29
N LEU A 186 -11.55 -17.42 -8.01
CA LEU A 186 -12.47 -17.52 -6.89
C LEU A 186 -13.93 -17.50 -7.34
N GLU A 187 -14.20 -17.86 -8.60
CA GLU A 187 -15.56 -17.93 -9.15
C GLU A 187 -16.47 -18.85 -8.31
N GLY A 188 -17.69 -18.38 -8.05
CA GLY A 188 -18.72 -19.14 -7.34
C GLY A 188 -18.57 -19.18 -5.81
N LEU A 189 -17.50 -18.62 -5.24
CA LEU A 189 -17.34 -18.52 -3.79
C LEU A 189 -18.11 -17.30 -3.22
N GLU A 190 -18.71 -17.50 -2.05
CA GLU A 190 -19.27 -16.42 -1.25
C GLU A 190 -18.14 -15.50 -0.72
N PRO A 191 -18.41 -14.20 -0.45
CA PRO A 191 -17.38 -13.24 -0.09
C PRO A 191 -16.45 -13.69 1.04
N VAL A 192 -17.01 -14.22 2.14
CA VAL A 192 -16.23 -14.69 3.29
C VAL A 192 -15.33 -15.86 2.91
N ASP A 193 -15.87 -16.85 2.18
CA ASP A 193 -15.11 -18.03 1.75
C ASP A 193 -14.01 -17.68 0.74
N ALA A 194 -14.29 -16.74 -0.17
CA ALA A 194 -13.32 -16.23 -1.12
C ALA A 194 -12.14 -15.54 -0.41
N VAL A 195 -12.42 -14.70 0.59
CA VAL A 195 -11.38 -14.03 1.39
C VAL A 195 -10.58 -15.04 2.21
N ILE A 196 -11.23 -16.00 2.87
CA ILE A 196 -10.52 -17.07 3.60
C ILE A 196 -9.62 -17.88 2.64
N THR A 197 -10.13 -18.23 1.46
CA THR A 197 -9.37 -18.97 0.42
C THR A 197 -8.15 -18.17 -0.06
N TYR A 198 -8.32 -16.85 -0.27
CA TYR A 198 -7.20 -15.96 -0.57
C TYR A 198 -6.14 -15.99 0.54
N TYR A 199 -6.55 -15.86 1.82
CA TYR A 199 -5.61 -15.92 2.95
C TYR A 199 -4.88 -17.25 3.05
N GLN A 200 -5.54 -18.37 2.76
CA GLN A 200 -4.87 -19.68 2.74
C GLN A 200 -3.73 -19.70 1.72
N LYS A 201 -3.99 -19.21 0.49
CA LYS A 201 -2.97 -19.11 -0.56
C LYS A 201 -1.87 -18.12 -0.17
N ALA A 202 -2.24 -16.94 0.33
CA ALA A 202 -1.31 -15.87 0.72
C ALA A 202 -0.47 -16.22 1.96
N SER A 203 -0.99 -17.04 2.88
CA SER A 203 -0.29 -17.38 4.14
C SER A 203 1.02 -18.11 3.95
N SER A 204 1.15 -18.84 2.84
CA SER A 204 2.42 -19.46 2.40
C SER A 204 3.54 -18.43 2.18
N LYS A 205 3.20 -17.15 1.98
CA LYS A 205 4.14 -16.03 1.78
C LYS A 205 4.52 -15.35 3.10
N PHE A 206 3.83 -15.60 4.21
CA PHE A 206 4.07 -14.96 5.52
C PHE A 206 5.05 -15.74 6.41
N LEU A 207 6.05 -16.38 5.81
CA LEU A 207 7.04 -17.16 6.52
C LEU A 207 8.03 -16.23 7.26
N THR A 208 7.78 -16.00 8.54
CA THR A 208 8.56 -15.09 9.40
C THR A 208 10.05 -15.39 9.44
N GLY A 209 10.46 -16.65 9.23
CA GLY A 209 11.85 -17.09 9.24
C GLY A 209 12.67 -16.67 8.01
N ILE A 210 12.01 -16.11 7.00
CA ILE A 210 12.64 -15.68 5.74
C ILE A 210 13.11 -14.22 5.84
N PHE A 211 12.51 -13.43 6.71
CA PHE A 211 12.82 -12.01 6.80
C PHE A 211 14.09 -11.74 7.63
N PRO A 212 14.85 -10.71 7.27
CA PRO A 212 16.01 -10.23 8.02
C PRO A 212 15.68 -10.00 9.50
N HIS A 213 16.59 -10.41 10.40
CA HIS A 213 16.31 -10.43 11.84
C HIS A 213 15.93 -9.05 12.43
N PHE A 214 16.42 -7.96 11.84
CA PHE A 214 16.15 -6.61 12.33
C PHE A 214 14.69 -6.17 12.10
N VAL A 215 14.00 -6.67 11.07
CA VAL A 215 12.57 -6.37 10.82
C VAL A 215 11.62 -7.32 11.57
N ARG A 216 12.15 -8.34 12.27
CA ARG A 216 11.35 -9.40 12.89
C ARG A 216 10.21 -8.87 13.76
N LYS A 217 10.42 -7.79 14.53
CA LYS A 217 9.39 -7.22 15.42
C LYS A 217 8.27 -6.53 14.64
N VAL A 218 8.60 -5.85 13.54
CA VAL A 218 7.61 -5.29 12.62
C VAL A 218 6.81 -6.40 11.96
N VAL A 219 7.48 -7.47 11.50
CA VAL A 219 6.81 -8.64 10.91
C VAL A 219 5.88 -9.33 11.93
N GLU A 220 6.34 -9.56 13.17
CA GLU A 220 5.52 -10.13 14.25
C GLU A 220 4.29 -9.27 14.54
N TYR A 221 4.45 -7.94 14.59
CA TYR A 221 3.37 -6.99 14.76
C TYR A 221 2.34 -7.08 13.64
N GLN A 222 2.79 -6.99 12.38
CA GLN A 222 1.92 -6.98 11.21
C GLN A 222 1.14 -8.30 11.05
N ILE A 223 1.81 -9.45 11.23
CA ILE A 223 1.15 -10.77 11.16
C ILE A 223 0.14 -10.97 12.29
N GLY A 224 0.35 -10.32 13.45
CA GLY A 224 -0.60 -10.35 14.56
C GLY A 224 -1.99 -9.88 14.15
N TRP A 225 -2.07 -8.78 13.40
CA TRP A 225 -3.33 -8.27 12.84
C TRP A 225 -4.02 -9.30 11.94
N ASN A 226 -3.29 -9.80 10.95
CA ASN A 226 -3.86 -10.74 9.97
C ASN A 226 -4.34 -12.04 10.62
N ARG A 227 -3.60 -12.55 11.63
CA ARG A 227 -4.02 -13.73 12.39
C ARG A 227 -5.30 -13.49 13.17
N LYS A 228 -5.41 -12.34 13.86
CA LYS A 228 -6.61 -11.98 14.62
C LYS A 228 -7.81 -11.84 13.68
N TYR A 229 -7.64 -11.13 12.56
CA TYR A 229 -8.69 -10.97 11.55
C TYR A 229 -9.13 -12.30 10.93
N LEU A 230 -8.18 -13.12 10.44
CA LEU A 230 -8.50 -14.42 9.85
C LEU A 230 -9.18 -15.37 10.84
N SER A 231 -8.78 -15.34 12.12
CA SER A 231 -9.44 -16.11 13.17
C SER A 231 -10.89 -15.67 13.36
N ALA A 232 -11.13 -14.36 13.46
CA ALA A 232 -12.47 -13.80 13.63
C ALA A 232 -13.36 -14.11 12.42
N LEU A 233 -12.83 -13.99 11.20
CA LEU A 233 -13.52 -14.31 9.96
C LEU A 233 -13.91 -15.80 9.91
N LYS A 234 -13.01 -16.72 10.28
CA LYS A 234 -13.30 -18.16 10.36
C LYS A 234 -14.33 -18.51 11.44
N ASN A 235 -14.40 -17.73 12.51
CA ASN A 235 -15.38 -17.90 13.58
C ASN A 235 -16.74 -17.26 13.27
N GLY A 236 -16.89 -16.63 12.10
CA GLY A 236 -18.14 -15.94 11.73
C GLY A 236 -18.41 -14.69 12.57
N GLU A 237 -17.38 -14.04 13.10
CA GLU A 237 -17.56 -12.80 13.86
C GLU A 237 -18.09 -11.69 12.94
N SER A 238 -19.25 -11.12 13.29
CA SER A 238 -20.00 -10.21 12.42
C SER A 238 -19.17 -9.03 11.92
N TRP A 239 -18.34 -8.44 12.78
CA TRP A 239 -17.51 -7.30 12.42
C TRP A 239 -16.49 -7.64 11.31
N ALA A 240 -15.93 -8.85 11.32
CA ALA A 240 -14.92 -9.30 10.36
C ALA A 240 -15.56 -9.71 9.04
N CYS A 241 -16.70 -10.42 9.10
CA CYS A 241 -17.50 -10.78 7.93
C CYS A 241 -17.96 -9.53 7.17
N GLN A 242 -18.44 -8.50 7.87
CA GLN A 242 -18.86 -7.25 7.23
C GLN A 242 -17.70 -6.53 6.52
N ILE A 243 -16.49 -6.49 7.11
CA ILE A 243 -15.31 -5.94 6.43
C ILE A 243 -15.02 -6.74 5.15
N ALA A 244 -15.01 -8.08 5.25
CA ALA A 244 -14.74 -8.97 4.12
C ALA A 244 -15.76 -8.74 2.99
N GLU A 245 -17.05 -8.82 3.30
CA GLU A 245 -18.15 -8.64 2.34
C GLU A 245 -18.14 -7.26 1.69
N THR A 246 -17.96 -6.21 2.49
CA THR A 246 -17.95 -4.83 1.99
C THR A 246 -16.83 -4.62 0.99
N PHE A 247 -15.60 -4.98 1.37
CA PHE A 247 -14.43 -4.74 0.51
C PHE A 247 -14.37 -5.72 -0.67
N PHE A 248 -14.84 -6.95 -0.49
CA PHE A 248 -15.00 -7.89 -1.59
C PHE A 248 -15.97 -7.35 -2.67
N ASN A 249 -17.11 -6.80 -2.27
CA ASN A 249 -18.05 -6.22 -3.22
C ASN A 249 -17.46 -4.98 -3.93
N TYR A 250 -16.69 -4.16 -3.23
CA TYR A 250 -15.95 -3.06 -3.87
C TYR A 250 -14.93 -3.53 -4.90
N GLY A 251 -14.21 -4.62 -4.62
CA GLY A 251 -13.30 -5.25 -5.58
C GLY A 251 -14.03 -5.81 -6.80
N ARG A 252 -15.12 -6.56 -6.57
CA ARG A 252 -15.97 -7.09 -7.65
C ARG A 252 -16.50 -5.98 -8.57
N GLN A 253 -16.83 -4.82 -8.02
CA GLN A 253 -17.33 -3.66 -8.76
C GLN A 253 -16.20 -2.74 -9.28
N LYS A 254 -14.93 -3.07 -9.03
CA LYS A 254 -13.76 -2.26 -9.39
C LYS A 254 -13.87 -0.80 -8.91
N HIS A 255 -14.33 -0.58 -7.68
CA HIS A 255 -14.31 0.75 -7.07
C HIS A 255 -12.88 1.22 -6.82
N ASP A 256 -12.66 2.54 -6.89
CA ASP A 256 -11.38 3.16 -6.55
C ASP A 256 -11.00 2.81 -5.10
N PHE A 257 -9.88 2.09 -4.93
CA PHE A 257 -9.52 1.51 -3.64
C PHE A 257 -9.19 2.56 -2.59
N GLU A 258 -8.51 3.65 -2.98
CA GLU A 258 -8.13 4.72 -2.06
C GLU A 258 -9.37 5.43 -1.51
N ASN A 259 -10.33 5.75 -2.38
CA ASN A 259 -11.60 6.35 -1.99
C ASN A 259 -12.39 5.41 -1.08
N THR A 260 -12.44 4.13 -1.41
CA THR A 260 -13.09 3.10 -0.58
C THR A 260 -12.49 3.01 0.83
N LEU A 261 -11.17 3.07 0.98
CA LEU A 261 -10.51 3.07 2.29
C LEU A 261 -10.87 4.32 3.11
N LEU A 262 -10.86 5.49 2.47
CA LEU A 262 -11.14 6.77 3.12
C LEU A 262 -12.61 6.90 3.53
N SER A 263 -13.52 6.44 2.68
CA SER A 263 -14.97 6.49 2.92
C SER A 263 -15.49 5.38 3.82
N PHE A 264 -14.65 4.43 4.23
CA PHE A 264 -15.07 3.36 5.13
C PHE A 264 -15.45 3.93 6.51
N CYS A 265 -16.73 3.75 6.86
CA CYS A 265 -17.34 4.14 8.12
C CYS A 265 -17.50 2.91 9.02
N PRO A 266 -16.52 2.61 9.90
CA PRO A 266 -16.60 1.44 10.77
C PRO A 266 -17.72 1.57 11.80
N GLN A 267 -18.37 0.45 12.12
CA GLN A 267 -19.22 0.31 13.31
C GLN A 267 -18.35 0.34 14.58
N GLU A 268 -18.97 0.52 15.75
CA GLU A 268 -18.27 0.53 17.04
C GLU A 268 -17.48 -0.77 17.32
N GLY A 269 -16.48 -0.69 18.20
CA GLY A 269 -15.67 -1.84 18.61
C GLY A 269 -14.54 -2.18 17.64
N GLU A 270 -14.42 -3.45 17.27
CA GLU A 270 -13.25 -3.95 16.53
C GLU A 270 -13.11 -3.37 15.11
N GLN A 271 -14.22 -3.00 14.43
CA GLN A 271 -14.11 -2.34 13.12
C GLN A 271 -13.43 -0.97 13.23
N GLN A 272 -13.69 -0.20 14.29
CA GLN A 272 -13.01 1.07 14.53
C GLN A 272 -11.53 0.87 14.78
N THR A 273 -11.14 -0.17 15.52
CA THR A 273 -9.75 -0.53 15.76
C THR A 273 -9.01 -0.85 14.46
N TRP A 274 -9.59 -1.69 13.59
CA TRP A 274 -9.00 -2.03 12.29
C TRP A 274 -8.93 -0.85 11.34
N ALA A 275 -10.01 -0.07 11.26
CA ALA A 275 -10.05 1.11 10.41
C ALA A 275 -9.04 2.18 10.87
N HIS A 276 -8.86 2.36 12.19
CA HIS A 276 -7.86 3.28 12.72
C HIS A 276 -6.44 2.82 12.36
N GLU A 277 -6.11 1.54 12.57
CA GLU A 277 -4.80 0.99 12.21
C GLU A 277 -4.52 1.15 10.70
N MET A 278 -5.48 0.81 9.85
CA MET A 278 -5.34 0.98 8.40
C MET A 278 -5.18 2.45 8.01
N LYS A 279 -6.01 3.36 8.54
CA LYS A 279 -5.98 4.79 8.17
C LYS A 279 -4.68 5.46 8.62
N THR A 280 -4.17 5.12 9.80
CA THR A 280 -2.88 5.62 10.29
C THR A 280 -1.72 5.10 9.45
N TYR A 281 -1.78 3.85 8.97
CA TYR A 281 -0.81 3.31 8.01
C TYR A 281 -0.85 4.04 6.67
N VAL A 282 -2.05 4.19 6.07
CA VAL A 282 -2.24 4.90 4.79
C VAL A 282 -1.79 6.36 4.87
N ALA A 283 -1.94 6.99 6.03
CA ALA A 283 -1.46 8.34 6.29
C ALA A 283 0.07 8.43 6.55
N GLY A 284 0.80 7.31 6.54
CA GLY A 284 2.24 7.26 6.80
C GLY A 284 2.63 7.42 8.28
N GLN A 285 1.67 7.49 9.20
CA GLN A 285 1.94 7.75 10.62
C GLN A 285 2.59 6.56 11.34
N LYS A 286 2.46 5.34 10.78
CA LYS A 286 2.98 4.12 11.37
C LYS A 286 4.50 3.95 11.24
N PHE A 287 5.16 4.67 10.32
CA PHE A 287 6.60 4.52 10.11
C PHE A 287 7.44 4.84 11.37
N SER A 288 7.03 5.82 12.17
CA SER A 288 7.70 6.14 13.44
C SER A 288 7.59 4.99 14.45
N MET A 289 6.40 4.41 14.58
CA MET A 289 6.17 3.25 15.44
C MET A 289 6.96 2.02 14.95
N PHE A 290 6.98 1.76 13.64
CA PHE A 290 7.77 0.68 13.07
C PHE A 290 9.27 0.86 13.32
N GLN A 291 9.76 2.10 13.27
CA GLN A 291 11.14 2.40 13.61
C GLN A 291 11.44 2.09 15.09
N THR A 292 10.57 2.47 16.03
CA THR A 292 10.71 2.08 17.44
C THR A 292 10.81 0.56 17.62
N LEU A 293 9.97 -0.21 16.92
CA LEU A 293 10.02 -1.68 16.96
C LEU A 293 11.35 -2.27 16.46
N ILE A 294 12.05 -1.57 15.56
CA ILE A 294 13.36 -1.96 15.04
C ILE A 294 14.48 -1.54 16.00
N ASP A 295 14.39 -0.33 16.57
CA ASP A 295 15.42 0.24 17.44
C ASP A 295 15.45 -0.37 18.85
N ASP A 296 14.32 -0.90 19.35
CA ASP A 296 14.25 -1.57 20.66
C ASP A 296 15.16 -2.80 20.80
N LYS A 297 15.76 -3.29 19.70
CA LYS A 297 16.78 -4.36 19.71
C LYS A 297 18.23 -3.88 19.84
N LYS A 298 18.50 -2.57 19.78
CA LYS A 298 19.84 -2.02 19.97
C LYS A 298 20.22 -1.85 21.45
N LYS A 299 19.30 -2.18 22.37
CA LYS A 299 19.50 -2.18 23.83
C LYS A 299 19.61 -3.62 24.32
#